data_AF-A0A352Z6C7-F1
#
_entry.id   AF-A0A352Z6C7-F1
#
_cell.length_a   1.000
_cell.length_b   1.000
_cell.length_c   1.000
_cell.angle_alpha   90.00
_cell.angle_beta   90.00
_cell.angle_gamma   90.00
#
_symmetry.space_group_name_H-M   'P 1'
#
loop_
_entity.id
_entity.type
_entity.pdbx_description
1 polymer ?
#
loop_
_entity_poly.entity_id
_entity_poly.type
_entity_poly.pdbx_seq_one_letter_code
_entity_poly.pdbx_strand_id
1 'polypeptide(L)'
;MYADREGRHNEYSFREAIQDVRDEASQVLDKTVETRAYDDPKSLVSSLSNDDYKVVASIQHESGARINEVWQIEKGDLLGIREDSFTGRQVGVIEVEGKGGKEREIQVSVETYEKASCIIERNGSMEFDKNDYREAIKEA
;
A
#
# COMPACT_ATOMS: atom_id res chain seq x y z
N MET A 1 23.44 -22.09 -5.74
CA MET A 1 23.49 -20.81 -6.49
C MET A 1 24.74 -20.80 -7.37
N TYR A 2 24.95 -19.80 -8.24
CA TYR A 2 26.12 -19.73 -9.15
C TYR A 2 27.47 -19.81 -8.40
N ALA A 3 27.57 -19.22 -7.19
CA ALA A 3 28.77 -19.23 -6.36
C ALA A 3 29.13 -20.62 -5.81
N ASP A 4 28.15 -21.42 -5.38
CA ASP A 4 28.36 -22.80 -4.90
C ASP A 4 28.84 -23.72 -6.01
N ARG A 5 28.42 -23.44 -7.25
CA ARG A 5 28.78 -24.22 -8.44
C ARG A 5 30.25 -24.06 -8.83
N GLU A 6 30.84 -22.91 -8.49
CA GLU A 6 32.22 -22.52 -8.84
C GLU A 6 33.19 -22.61 -7.64
N GLY A 7 32.75 -23.14 -6.49
CA GLY A 7 33.58 -23.30 -5.29
C GLY A 7 34.07 -21.99 -4.67
N ARG A 8 33.39 -20.87 -4.97
CA ARG A 8 33.76 -19.54 -4.45
C ARG A 8 32.94 -19.23 -3.21
N HIS A 9 33.53 -19.49 -2.04
CA HIS A 9 32.96 -19.14 -0.72
C HIS A 9 33.19 -17.66 -0.36
N ASN A 10 32.84 -16.74 -1.26
CA ASN A 10 32.95 -15.32 -0.96
C ASN A 10 31.74 -14.91 -0.11
N GLU A 11 31.96 -14.66 1.18
CA GLU A 11 30.99 -13.95 2.03
C GLU A 11 31.19 -12.45 1.89
N TYR A 12 30.13 -11.74 1.50
CA TYR A 12 30.10 -10.28 1.47
C TYR A 12 29.19 -9.80 2.61
N SER A 13 29.79 -9.16 3.61
CA SER A 13 29.04 -8.48 4.67
C SER A 13 29.17 -6.96 4.48
N PHE A 14 28.05 -6.31 4.17
CA PHE A 14 27.96 -4.85 4.09
C PHE A 14 27.40 -4.23 5.37
N ARG A 15 27.25 -5.02 6.44
CA ARG A 15 26.50 -4.62 7.63
C ARG A 15 27.13 -3.41 8.33
N GLU A 16 28.45 -3.45 8.52
CA GLU A 16 29.21 -2.36 9.12
C GLU A 16 29.21 -1.12 8.22
N ALA A 17 29.49 -1.29 6.92
CA ALA A 17 29.44 -0.19 5.95
C ALA A 17 28.06 0.50 5.89
N ILE A 18 26.96 -0.26 5.98
CA ILE A 18 25.60 0.30 6.03
C ILE A 18 25.35 1.04 7.35
N GLN A 19 25.90 0.54 8.47
CA GLN A 19 25.73 1.16 9.78
C GLN A 19 26.45 2.50 9.84
N ASP A 20 27.70 2.57 9.39
CA ASP A 20 28.50 3.80 9.37
C ASP A 20 27.82 4.89 8.51
N VAL A 21 27.38 4.52 7.31
CA VAL A 21 26.68 5.45 6.41
C VAL A 21 25.35 5.93 7.00
N ARG A 22 24.63 5.06 7.73
CA ARG A 22 23.37 5.45 8.39
C ARG A 22 23.61 6.49 9.49
N ASP A 23 24.65 6.28 10.31
CA ASP A 23 24.98 7.19 11.40
C ASP A 23 25.41 8.55 10.86
N GLU A 24 26.24 8.59 9.81
CA GLU A 24 26.61 9.82 9.10
C GLU A 24 25.38 10.51 8.52
N ALA A 25 24.57 9.80 7.73
CA ALA A 25 23.36 10.32 7.10
C ALA A 25 22.39 10.94 8.12
N SER A 26 22.26 10.35 9.31
CA SER A 26 21.39 10.86 10.36
C SER A 26 21.78 12.25 10.89
N GLN A 27 23.06 12.62 10.73
CA GLN A 27 23.64 13.89 11.18
C GLN A 27 23.72 14.92 10.04
N VAL A 28 24.04 14.48 8.82
CA VAL A 28 24.32 15.40 7.70
C VAL A 28 23.13 15.65 6.78
N LEU A 29 22.15 14.74 6.71
CA LEU A 29 20.99 14.94 5.86
C LEU A 29 20.04 15.98 6.47
N ASP A 30 19.64 16.93 5.65
CA ASP A 30 18.62 17.90 6.00
C ASP A 30 17.27 17.20 6.15
N LYS A 31 16.75 17.21 7.38
CA LYS A 31 15.45 16.61 7.74
C LYS A 31 14.28 17.56 7.51
N THR A 32 14.56 18.79 7.07
CA THR A 32 13.56 19.83 6.80
C THR A 32 13.18 19.92 5.32
N VAL A 33 13.77 19.09 4.47
CA VAL A 33 13.41 18.99 3.05
C VAL A 33 11.92 18.64 2.95
N GLU A 34 11.16 19.46 2.25
CA GLU A 34 9.77 19.17 1.93
C GLU A 34 9.67 17.80 1.24
N THR A 35 8.96 16.89 1.88
CA THR A 35 8.69 15.58 1.30
C THR A 35 7.30 15.57 0.68
N ARG A 36 7.03 14.58 -0.15
CA ARG A 36 5.67 14.31 -0.65
C ARG A 36 4.83 13.48 0.34
N ALA A 37 5.36 13.21 1.54
CA ALA A 37 4.62 12.47 2.55
C ALA A 37 3.63 13.42 3.23
N TYR A 38 2.43 12.93 3.49
CA TYR A 38 1.45 13.63 4.29
C TYR A 38 1.80 13.49 5.77
N ASP A 39 1.73 14.60 6.52
CA ASP A 39 2.03 14.62 7.96
C ASP A 39 1.04 13.75 8.76
N ASP A 40 -0.24 13.84 8.42
CA ASP A 40 -1.30 13.01 8.99
C ASP A 40 -2.20 12.42 7.88
N PRO A 41 -1.82 11.25 7.33
CA PRO A 41 -2.59 10.59 6.30
C PRO A 41 -4.01 10.22 6.75
N LYS A 42 -4.24 9.98 8.05
CA LYS A 42 -5.57 9.59 8.56
C LYS A 42 -6.52 10.77 8.56
N SER A 43 -6.03 11.94 9.00
CA SER A 43 -6.81 13.17 8.94
C SER A 43 -7.17 13.53 7.49
N LEU A 44 -6.22 13.41 6.56
CA LEU A 44 -6.46 13.61 5.12
C LEU A 44 -7.53 12.66 4.57
N VAL A 45 -7.43 11.35 4.86
CA VAL A 45 -8.45 10.38 4.43
C VAL A 45 -9.82 10.78 4.99
N SER A 46 -9.89 11.26 6.23
CA SER A 46 -11.16 11.64 6.86
C SER A 46 -11.77 12.94 6.31
N SER A 47 -10.95 13.87 5.79
CA SER A 47 -11.41 15.17 5.27
C SER A 47 -11.95 15.11 3.84
N LEU A 48 -11.69 14.03 3.11
CA LEU A 48 -12.26 13.81 1.77
C LEU A 48 -13.80 13.95 1.80
N SER A 49 -14.37 14.62 0.80
CA SER A 49 -15.83 14.80 0.74
C SER A 49 -16.57 13.60 0.13
N ASN A 50 -15.90 12.86 -0.76
CA ASN A 50 -16.48 11.68 -1.42
C ASN A 50 -16.17 10.42 -0.59
N ASP A 51 -17.22 9.74 -0.12
CA ASP A 51 -17.07 8.53 0.70
C ASP A 51 -16.44 7.36 -0.04
N ASP A 52 -16.68 7.20 -1.34
CA ASP A 52 -16.01 6.18 -2.15
C ASP A 52 -14.49 6.45 -2.20
N TYR A 53 -14.10 7.73 -2.34
CA TYR A 53 -12.68 8.12 -2.29
C TYR A 53 -12.05 7.91 -0.92
N LYS A 54 -12.81 8.05 0.18
CA LYS A 54 -12.30 7.67 1.52
C LYS A 54 -11.95 6.20 1.59
N VAL A 55 -12.79 5.34 1.02
CA VAL A 55 -12.56 3.89 1.03
C VAL A 55 -11.32 3.54 0.21
N VAL A 56 -11.19 4.11 -1.00
CA VAL A 56 -9.99 3.94 -1.83
C VAL A 56 -8.74 4.43 -1.10
N ALA A 57 -8.77 5.62 -0.50
CA ALA A 57 -7.64 6.17 0.23
C ALA A 57 -7.29 5.34 1.49
N SER A 58 -8.30 4.76 2.16
CA SER A 58 -8.09 3.84 3.28
C SER A 58 -7.39 2.56 2.82
N ILE A 59 -7.81 1.96 1.69
CA ILE A 59 -7.13 0.80 1.12
C ILE A 59 -5.66 1.13 0.83
N GLN A 60 -5.38 2.27 0.18
CA GLN A 60 -4.01 2.67 -0.11
C GLN A 60 -3.17 2.91 1.15
N HIS A 61 -3.74 3.57 2.16
CA HIS A 61 -3.07 3.87 3.41
C HIS A 61 -2.72 2.60 4.20
N GLU A 62 -3.64 1.63 4.25
CA GLU A 62 -3.47 0.41 5.03
C GLU A 62 -2.57 -0.61 4.33
N SER A 63 -2.69 -0.76 3.01
CA SER A 63 -2.00 -1.81 2.24
C SER A 63 -0.74 -1.35 1.50
N GLY A 64 -0.54 -0.04 1.35
CA GLY A 64 0.49 0.53 0.48
C GLY A 64 0.20 0.32 -1.02
N ALA A 65 -1.04 0.00 -1.39
CA ALA A 65 -1.42 -0.20 -2.77
C ALA A 65 -1.33 1.09 -3.60
N ARG A 66 -0.91 0.94 -4.86
CA ARG A 66 -0.85 2.02 -5.84
C ARG A 66 -2.25 2.33 -6.35
N ILE A 67 -2.46 3.55 -6.82
CA ILE A 67 -3.73 3.95 -7.44
C ILE A 67 -4.12 3.01 -8.61
N ASN A 68 -3.15 2.55 -9.40
CA ASN A 68 -3.40 1.62 -10.50
C ASN A 68 -3.76 0.19 -10.04
N GLU A 69 -3.50 -0.16 -8.79
CA GLU A 69 -3.86 -1.45 -8.19
C GLU A 69 -5.29 -1.42 -7.62
N VAL A 70 -5.83 -0.23 -7.29
CA VAL A 70 -7.11 -0.10 -6.55
C VAL A 70 -8.25 0.56 -7.34
N TRP A 71 -7.95 1.15 -8.50
CA TRP A 71 -8.93 1.94 -9.25
C TRP A 71 -10.04 1.16 -9.94
N GLN A 72 -9.92 -0.16 -10.04
CA GLN A 72 -10.87 -1.02 -10.74
C GLN A 72 -10.97 -2.38 -10.04
N ILE A 73 -11.05 -2.37 -8.71
CA ILE A 73 -11.30 -3.60 -7.95
C ILE A 73 -12.73 -4.08 -8.27
N GLU A 74 -12.85 -5.35 -8.61
CA GLU A 74 -14.11 -6.01 -8.96
C GLU A 74 -14.46 -7.09 -7.93
N LYS A 75 -15.65 -7.65 -8.05
CA LYS A 75 -16.14 -8.67 -7.10
C LYS A 75 -15.24 -9.91 -7.02
N GLY A 76 -14.59 -10.29 -8.13
CA GLY A 76 -13.68 -11.44 -8.19
C GLY A 76 -12.43 -11.25 -7.32
N ASP A 77 -12.02 -10.00 -7.11
CA ASP A 77 -10.81 -9.65 -6.38
C ASP A 77 -11.02 -9.69 -4.85
N LEU A 78 -12.27 -9.75 -4.39
CA LEU A 78 -12.63 -9.80 -2.98
C LEU A 78 -12.48 -11.22 -2.43
N LEU A 79 -11.33 -11.52 -1.82
CA LEU A 79 -10.97 -12.88 -1.37
C LEU A 79 -11.48 -13.29 0.02
N GLY A 80 -12.23 -12.41 0.68
CA GLY A 80 -12.86 -12.63 1.99
C GLY A 80 -12.05 -12.13 3.17
N ILE A 81 -12.59 -12.36 4.37
CA ILE A 81 -11.91 -12.07 5.64
C ILE A 81 -11.09 -13.30 6.05
N ARG A 82 -9.82 -13.11 6.41
CA ARG A 82 -8.88 -14.15 6.84
C ARG A 82 -8.14 -13.71 8.10
N GLU A 83 -7.58 -14.67 8.82
CA GLU A 83 -6.64 -14.38 9.91
C GLU A 83 -5.26 -14.04 9.33
N ASP A 84 -4.71 -12.89 9.68
CA ASP A 84 -3.34 -12.52 9.36
C ASP A 84 -2.36 -13.38 10.17
N SER A 85 -1.48 -14.10 9.48
CA SER A 85 -0.53 -15.04 10.08
C SER A 85 0.54 -14.37 10.94
N PHE A 86 0.79 -13.07 10.75
CA PHE A 86 1.79 -12.33 11.52
C PHE A 86 1.22 -11.73 12.80
N THR A 87 0.01 -11.16 12.75
CA THR A 87 -0.60 -10.47 13.89
C THR A 87 -1.72 -11.25 14.60
N GLY A 88 -2.24 -12.31 13.97
CA GLY A 88 -3.39 -13.08 14.46
C GLY A 88 -4.73 -12.33 14.39
N ARG A 89 -4.78 -11.20 13.70
CA ARG A 89 -5.99 -10.37 13.57
C ARG A 89 -6.79 -10.76 12.32
N GLN A 90 -8.10 -10.58 12.38
CA GLN A 90 -8.95 -10.69 11.19
C GLN A 90 -8.70 -9.49 10.27
N VAL A 91 -8.47 -9.77 8.98
CA VAL A 91 -8.22 -8.79 7.92
C VAL A 91 -9.02 -9.16 6.68
N GLY A 92 -9.48 -8.16 5.93
CA GLY A 92 -10.01 -8.37 4.60
C GLY A 92 -8.87 -8.53 3.60
N VAL A 93 -9.01 -9.47 2.67
CA VAL A 93 -8.01 -9.77 1.65
C VAL A 93 -8.56 -9.42 0.27
N ILE A 94 -7.79 -8.63 -0.48
CA ILE A 94 -8.12 -8.20 -1.84
C ILE A 94 -6.96 -8.60 -2.75
N GLU A 95 -7.26 -9.20 -3.89
CA GLU A 95 -6.29 -9.47 -4.96
C GLU A 95 -6.09 -8.21 -5.82
N VAL A 96 -4.84 -7.88 -6.15
CA VAL A 96 -4.52 -6.76 -7.03
C VAL A 96 -3.43 -7.12 -8.03
N GLU A 97 -3.49 -6.53 -9.21
CA GLU A 97 -2.47 -6.68 -10.25
C GLU A 97 -1.38 -5.61 -10.11
N GLY A 98 -0.19 -6.04 -9.69
CA GLY A 98 1.00 -5.21 -9.60
C GLY A 98 1.76 -5.08 -10.93
N LYS A 99 2.93 -4.41 -10.86
CA LYS A 99 3.78 -4.16 -12.03
C LYS A 99 4.14 -5.46 -12.78
N GLY A 100 3.86 -5.48 -14.08
CA GLY A 100 4.19 -6.60 -14.97
C GLY A 100 3.17 -7.73 -14.95
N GLY A 101 1.92 -7.46 -14.57
CA GLY A 101 0.84 -8.45 -14.53
C GLY A 101 0.96 -9.42 -13.36
N LYS A 102 1.61 -9.00 -12.27
CA LYS A 102 1.85 -9.86 -11.11
C LYS A 102 0.76 -9.67 -10.08
N GLU A 103 -0.08 -10.68 -9.95
CA GLU A 103 -1.08 -10.79 -8.88
C GLU A 103 -0.40 -10.83 -7.51
N ARG A 104 -1.00 -10.13 -6.55
CA ARG A 104 -0.65 -10.19 -5.13
C ARG A 104 -1.87 -9.94 -4.28
N GLU A 105 -1.85 -10.50 -3.08
CA GLU A 105 -2.84 -10.17 -2.05
C GLU A 105 -2.40 -8.90 -1.30
N ILE A 106 -3.37 -8.01 -1.04
CA ILE A 106 -3.26 -6.92 -0.07
C ILE A 106 -4.22 -7.17 1.09
N GLN A 107 -3.81 -6.72 2.28
CA GLN A 107 -4.59 -6.83 3.49
C GLN A 107 -5.07 -5.45 3.92
N VAL A 108 -6.34 -5.38 4.32
CA VAL A 108 -6.99 -4.19 4.88
C VAL A 108 -7.78 -4.58 6.13
N SER A 109 -8.19 -3.60 6.92
CA SER A 109 -9.11 -3.78 8.03
C SER A 109 -10.44 -4.35 7.54
N VAL A 110 -11.12 -5.08 8.43
CA VAL A 110 -12.45 -5.64 8.14
C VAL A 110 -13.43 -4.52 7.75
N GLU A 111 -13.36 -3.37 8.44
CA GLU A 111 -14.21 -2.21 8.13
C GLU A 111 -13.98 -1.68 6.70
N THR A 112 -12.73 -1.49 6.31
CA THR A 112 -12.36 -1.02 4.96
C THR A 112 -12.81 -2.03 3.90
N TYR A 113 -12.65 -3.33 4.16
CA TYR A 113 -13.09 -4.40 3.27
C TYR A 113 -14.62 -4.44 3.08
N GLU A 114 -15.39 -4.32 4.16
CA GLU A 114 -16.85 -4.27 4.11
C GLU A 114 -17.35 -3.07 3.31
N LYS A 115 -16.77 -1.89 3.53
CA LYS A 115 -17.11 -0.69 2.75
C LYS A 115 -16.79 -0.85 1.26
N ALA A 116 -15.62 -1.42 0.93
CA ALA A 116 -15.26 -1.70 -0.47
C ALA A 116 -16.25 -2.68 -1.10
N SER A 117 -16.64 -3.73 -0.36
CA SER A 117 -17.64 -4.69 -0.80
C SER A 117 -18.99 -4.02 -1.09
N CYS A 118 -19.45 -3.12 -0.21
CA CYS A 118 -20.69 -2.37 -0.44
C CYS A 118 -20.64 -1.49 -1.70
N ILE A 119 -19.50 -0.84 -1.99
CA ILE A 119 -19.32 -0.04 -3.20
C ILE A 119 -19.43 -0.95 -4.44
N ILE A 120 -18.73 -2.07 -4.44
CA ILE A 120 -18.70 -3.04 -5.54
C ILE A 120 -20.08 -3.68 -5.75
N GLU A 121 -20.81 -4.00 -4.68
CA GLU A 121 -22.19 -4.52 -4.78
C GLU A 121 -23.14 -3.48 -5.39
N ARG A 122 -22.96 -2.20 -5.07
CA ARG A 122 -23.78 -1.10 -5.59
C ARG A 122 -23.47 -0.77 -7.05
N ASN A 123 -22.18 -0.73 -7.41
CA ASN A 123 -21.70 -0.15 -8.67
C ASN A 123 -21.19 -1.21 -9.67
N GLY A 124 -20.97 -2.45 -9.24
CA GLY A 124 -20.33 -3.52 -10.01
C GLY A 124 -18.81 -3.58 -9.84
N SER A 125 -18.17 -2.43 -9.63
CA SER A 125 -16.72 -2.28 -9.40
C SER A 125 -16.44 -1.02 -8.56
N MET A 126 -15.18 -0.85 -8.16
CA MET A 126 -14.67 0.40 -7.61
C MET A 126 -14.14 1.37 -8.70
N GLU A 127 -14.62 1.27 -9.94
CA GLU A 127 -14.13 2.16 -11.01
C GLU A 127 -14.34 3.65 -10.68
N PHE A 128 -13.26 4.44 -10.78
CA PHE A 128 -13.30 5.89 -10.60
C PHE A 128 -12.31 6.63 -11.52
N ASP A 129 -12.58 7.93 -11.75
CA ASP A 129 -11.63 8.79 -12.47
C ASP A 129 -10.42 9.11 -11.59
N LYS A 130 -9.24 8.69 -12.06
CA LYS A 130 -7.98 8.83 -11.33
C LYS A 130 -7.54 10.28 -11.15
N ASN A 131 -7.93 11.19 -12.04
CA ASN A 131 -7.60 12.61 -11.92
C ASN A 131 -8.50 13.27 -10.89
N ASP A 132 -9.80 12.99 -10.91
CA ASP A 132 -10.75 13.50 -9.92
C ASP A 132 -10.36 13.04 -8.50
N TYR A 133 -9.95 11.77 -8.36
CA TYR A 133 -9.43 11.26 -7.10
C TYR A 133 -8.16 12.01 -6.64
N ARG A 134 -7.23 12.31 -7.57
CA ARG A 134 -6.00 13.05 -7.23
C ARG A 134 -6.28 14.48 -6.81
N GLU A 135 -7.20 15.18 -7.49
CA GLU A 135 -7.57 16.53 -7.10
C GLU A 135 -8.30 16.52 -5.74
N ALA A 136 -9.18 15.55 -5.49
CA ALA A 136 -9.83 15.41 -4.19
C ALA A 136 -8.81 15.21 -3.04
N ILE A 137 -7.77 14.38 -3.24
CA ILE A 137 -6.69 14.18 -2.28
C ILE A 137 -5.84 15.44 -2.05
N LYS A 138 -5.72 16.30 -3.06
CA LYS A 138 -4.95 17.54 -3.00
C LYS A 138 -5.71 18.68 -2.30
N GLU A 139 -7.04 18.66 -2.38
CA GLU A 139 -7.92 19.64 -1.73
C GLU A 139 -8.27 19.29 -0.28
N ALA A 140 -8.04 18.04 0.12
CA ALA A 140 -8.35 17.47 1.45
C ALA A 140 -7.39 17.92 2.56
#